data_AF-A0A442GYY9-F1
#
_entry.id   AF-A0A442GYY9-F1
#
_cell.length_a   1.000
_cell.length_b   1.000
_cell.length_c   1.000
_cell.angle_alpha   90.00
_cell.angle_beta   90.00
_cell.angle_gamma   90.00
#
_symmetry.space_group_name_H-M   'P 1'
#
loop_
_entity.id
_entity.type
_entity.pdbx_description
1 polymer ?
#
loop_
_entity_poly.entity_id
_entity_poly.type
_entity_poly.pdbx_seq_one_letter_code
_entity_poly.pdbx_strand_id
1 'polypeptide(L)'
;MSQLRLSTIVISAMLATAMLSDAAVSAQIVTPTNRNALVLQNELQMLENRLRRQQYQQQQQQFRAQDREVAPQRPDVPLMRPTCQLRRSGSRFVSICR
;
A
#
# COMPACT_ATOMS: atom_id res chain seq x y z
N MET A 1 15.08 -26.36 -51.64
CA MET A 1 13.96 -26.28 -50.66
C MET A 1 14.23 -26.98 -49.33
N SER A 2 15.16 -27.94 -49.24
CA SER A 2 15.49 -28.67 -47.98
C SER A 2 16.26 -27.83 -46.93
N GLN A 3 17.20 -26.99 -47.37
CA GLN A 3 18.00 -26.11 -46.50
C GLN A 3 17.16 -25.09 -45.71
N LEU A 4 16.12 -24.52 -46.33
CA LEU A 4 15.20 -23.56 -45.69
C LEU A 4 14.35 -24.22 -44.58
N ARG A 5 14.02 -25.50 -44.72
CA ARG A 5 13.26 -26.29 -43.73
C ARG A 5 14.13 -26.60 -42.51
N LEU A 6 15.40 -26.94 -42.72
CA LEU A 6 16.35 -27.17 -41.64
C LEU A 6 16.60 -25.89 -40.83
N SER A 7 16.82 -24.74 -41.49
CA SER A 7 17.02 -23.47 -40.77
C SER A 7 15.79 -23.04 -39.97
N THR A 8 14.58 -23.24 -40.48
CA THR A 8 13.35 -22.91 -39.75
C THR A 8 13.11 -23.82 -38.53
N ILE A 9 13.53 -25.09 -38.60
CA ILE A 9 13.48 -26.02 -37.46
C ILE A 9 14.48 -25.61 -36.38
N VAL A 10 15.70 -25.23 -36.74
CA VAL A 10 16.73 -24.81 -35.76
C VAL A 10 16.31 -23.51 -35.05
N ILE A 11 15.77 -22.54 -35.79
CA ILE A 11 15.34 -21.26 -35.21
C ILE A 11 14.14 -21.46 -34.27
N SER A 12 13.17 -22.32 -34.62
CA SER A 12 12.02 -22.60 -33.74
C SER A 12 12.41 -23.40 -32.50
N ALA A 13 13.35 -24.34 -32.60
CA ALA A 13 13.88 -25.08 -31.45
C ALA A 13 14.61 -24.16 -30.45
N MET A 14 15.33 -23.15 -30.94
CA MET A 14 16.00 -22.15 -30.09
C MET A 14 15.01 -21.22 -29.35
N LEU A 15 13.86 -20.88 -29.95
CA LEU A 15 12.84 -20.09 -29.25
C LEU A 15 12.10 -20.90 -28.18
N ALA A 16 11.92 -22.22 -28.38
CA ALA A 16 11.23 -23.07 -27.41
C ALA A 16 12.04 -23.28 -26.12
N THR A 17 13.38 -23.35 -26.21
CA THR A 17 14.25 -23.50 -25.03
C THR A 17 14.37 -22.21 -24.20
N ALA A 18 14.12 -21.04 -24.79
CA ALA A 18 14.13 -19.76 -24.07
C ALA A 18 12.90 -19.56 -23.15
N MET A 19 11.81 -20.30 -23.37
CA MET A 19 10.56 -20.17 -22.60
C MET A 19 10.46 -21.15 -21.42
N LEU A 20 11.43 -22.08 -21.29
CA LEU A 20 11.54 -23.04 -20.18
C LEU A 20 12.51 -22.55 -19.11
N SER A 21 12.45 -21.26 -18.76
CA SER A 21 12.95 -20.77 -17.47
C SER A 21 11.82 -20.86 -16.46
N ASP A 22 11.42 -22.10 -16.18
CA ASP A 22 10.46 -22.39 -15.11
C ASP A 22 11.05 -21.87 -13.81
N ALA A 23 10.30 -20.97 -13.17
CA ALA A 23 10.71 -20.29 -11.97
C ALA A 23 10.90 -21.34 -10.87
N ALA A 24 12.15 -21.68 -10.57
CA ALA A 24 12.47 -22.45 -9.39
C ALA A 24 12.00 -21.67 -8.15
N VAL A 25 10.81 -21.99 -7.66
CA VAL A 25 10.36 -21.57 -6.34
C VAL A 25 11.19 -22.37 -5.33
N SER A 26 12.28 -21.75 -4.89
CA SER A 26 13.10 -22.24 -3.79
C SER A 26 12.26 -22.27 -2.52
N ALA A 27 11.63 -23.41 -2.22
CA ALA A 27 11.11 -23.69 -0.89
C ALA A 27 12.31 -23.80 0.07
N GLN A 28 12.65 -22.70 0.73
CA GLN A 28 13.75 -22.63 1.67
C GLN A 28 13.39 -23.47 2.90
N ILE A 29 13.93 -24.69 2.95
CA ILE A 29 13.91 -25.53 4.16
C ILE A 29 14.83 -24.86 5.17
N VAL A 30 14.25 -24.04 6.06
CA VAL A 30 14.99 -23.32 7.09
C VAL A 30 15.50 -24.32 8.13
N THR A 31 16.77 -24.70 8.01
CA THR A 31 17.47 -25.53 8.99
C THR A 31 17.52 -24.80 10.35
N PRO A 32 17.49 -25.51 11.49
CA PRO A 32 17.37 -24.89 12.82
C PRO A 32 18.45 -23.85 13.12
N THR A 33 19.67 -24.05 12.63
CA THR A 33 20.82 -23.13 12.75
C THR A 33 20.62 -21.84 11.96
N ASN A 34 19.87 -21.88 10.86
CA ASN A 34 19.55 -20.73 10.02
C ASN A 34 18.41 -19.87 10.61
N ARG A 35 17.56 -20.45 11.47
CA ARG A 35 16.44 -19.72 12.11
C ARG A 35 16.91 -18.50 12.90
N ASN A 36 18.00 -18.60 13.65
CA ASN A 36 18.52 -17.46 14.42
C ASN A 36 19.04 -16.34 13.51
N ALA A 37 19.72 -16.68 12.42
CA ALA A 37 20.17 -15.71 11.43
C ALA A 37 18.99 -15.05 10.70
N LEU A 38 17.96 -15.83 10.38
CA LEU A 38 16.74 -15.35 9.74
C LEU A 38 15.91 -14.44 10.67
N VAL A 39 15.83 -14.77 11.97
CA VAL A 39 15.19 -13.91 12.98
C VAL A 39 15.93 -12.58 13.10
N LEU A 40 17.26 -12.61 13.22
CA LEU A 40 18.08 -11.40 13.30
C LEU A 40 17.91 -10.51 12.05
N GLN A 41 17.88 -11.12 10.86
CA GLN A 41 17.65 -10.39 9.61
C GLN A 41 16.25 -9.75 9.57
N ASN A 42 15.22 -10.47 10.02
CA ASN A 42 13.86 -9.93 10.11
C ASN A 42 13.76 -8.79 11.13
N GLU A 43 14.44 -8.88 12.26
CA GLU A 43 14.48 -7.82 13.26
C GLU A 43 15.15 -6.55 12.73
N LEU A 44 16.27 -6.69 12.02
CA LEU A 44 16.94 -5.57 11.35
C LEU A 44 16.04 -4.91 10.30
N GLN A 45 15.38 -5.73 9.46
CA GLN A 45 14.45 -5.22 8.45
C GLN A 45 13.23 -4.55 9.10
N MET A 46 12.74 -5.07 10.23
CA MET A 46 11.64 -4.47 10.98
C MET A 46 12.05 -3.11 11.55
N LEU A 47 13.26 -3.00 12.12
CA LEU A 47 13.79 -1.73 12.64
C LEU A 47 13.92 -0.68 11.53
N GLU A 48 14.47 -1.06 10.39
CA GLU A 48 14.59 -0.16 9.23
C GLU A 48 13.21 0.32 8.75
N ASN A 49 12.26 -0.60 8.62
CA ASN A 49 10.88 -0.27 8.25
C ASN A 49 10.20 0.65 9.26
N ARG A 50 10.45 0.46 10.56
CA ARG A 50 9.92 1.33 11.62
C ARG A 50 10.48 2.74 11.49
N LEU A 51 11.79 2.87 11.28
CA LEU A 51 12.44 4.17 11.06
C LEU A 51 11.90 4.88 9.84
N ARG A 52 11.79 4.21 8.68
CA ARG A 52 11.22 4.79 7.47
C ARG A 52 9.79 5.28 7.68
N ARG A 53 8.95 4.49 8.37
CA ARG A 53 7.56 4.89 8.67
C ARG A 53 7.50 6.10 9.58
N GLN A 54 8.35 6.17 10.60
CA GLN A 54 8.40 7.33 11.50
C GLN A 54 8.81 8.61 10.75
N GLN A 55 9.84 8.53 9.90
CA GLN A 55 10.27 9.66 9.08
C GLN A 55 9.15 10.13 8.13
N TYR A 56 8.50 9.18 7.43
CA TYR A 56 7.39 9.49 6.54
C TYR A 56 6.21 10.14 7.27
N GLN A 57 5.88 9.65 8.47
CA GLN A 57 4.82 10.22 9.30
C GLN A 57 5.13 11.65 9.73
N GLN A 58 6.36 11.92 10.18
CA GLN A 58 6.77 13.28 10.55
C GLN A 58 6.71 14.23 9.35
N GLN A 59 7.21 13.79 8.19
CA GLN A 59 7.20 14.60 6.98
C GLN A 59 5.75 14.94 6.54
N GLN A 60 4.85 13.97 6.58
CA GLN A 60 3.42 14.21 6.33
C GLN A 60 2.80 15.21 7.31
N GLN A 61 3.16 15.13 8.60
CA GLN A 61 2.66 16.09 9.60
C GLN A 61 3.15 17.51 9.30
N GLN A 62 4.41 17.67 8.90
CA GLN A 62 4.96 18.97 8.49
C GLN A 62 4.24 19.55 7.29
N PHE A 63 4.03 18.76 6.22
CA PHE A 63 3.29 19.23 5.05
C PHE A 63 1.84 19.61 5.38
N ARG A 64 1.15 18.81 6.22
CA ARG A 64 -0.20 19.17 6.68
C ARG A 64 -0.24 20.44 7.53
N ALA A 65 0.80 20.70 8.31
CA ALA A 65 0.90 21.94 9.08
C ALA A 65 1.11 23.14 8.15
N GLN A 66 2.02 23.02 7.19
CA GLN A 66 2.29 24.05 6.19
C GLN A 66 1.07 24.36 5.32
N ASP A 67 0.37 23.34 4.85
CA ASP A 67 -0.86 23.51 4.06
C ASP A 67 -1.98 24.20 4.85
N ARG A 68 -2.06 23.99 6.18
CA ARG A 68 -3.03 24.67 7.04
C ARG A 68 -2.74 26.16 7.20
N GLU A 69 -1.48 26.56 7.22
CA GLU A 69 -1.09 27.98 7.29
C GLU A 69 -1.40 28.71 5.98
N VAL A 70 -1.22 28.04 4.84
CA VAL A 70 -1.42 28.62 3.50
C VAL A 70 -2.87 28.45 3.00
N ALA A 71 -3.71 27.69 3.72
CA ALA A 71 -5.08 27.43 3.31
C ALA A 71 -5.86 28.75 3.16
N PRO A 72 -6.53 28.98 2.01
CA PRO A 72 -7.38 30.14 1.84
C PRO A 72 -8.46 30.14 2.93
N GLN A 73 -8.78 31.32 3.44
CA GLN A 73 -9.84 31.47 4.43
C GLN A 73 -11.10 30.79 3.92
N ARG A 74 -11.65 29.86 4.71
CA ARG A 74 -12.87 29.16 4.32
C ARG A 74 -13.96 30.22 4.14
N PRO A 75 -14.67 30.23 3.01
CA PRO A 75 -15.80 31.13 2.84
C PRO A 75 -16.79 30.86 3.97
N ASP A 76 -17.37 31.94 4.50
CA ASP A 76 -18.36 31.87 5.57
C ASP A 76 -19.64 31.30 4.96
N VAL A 77 -19.75 29.97 4.93
CA VAL A 77 -20.91 29.29 4.38
C VAL A 77 -22.03 29.44 5.41
N PRO A 78 -23.20 29.99 5.04
CA PRO A 78 -24.31 30.10 5.98
C PRO A 78 -24.66 28.70 6.48
N LEU A 79 -24.34 28.45 7.75
CA LEU A 79 -24.79 27.28 8.47
C LEU A 79 -26.30 27.36 8.52
N MET A 80 -26.96 26.55 7.69
CA MET A 80 -28.39 26.36 7.73
C MET A 80 -28.74 25.90 9.15
N ARG A 81 -29.29 26.81 9.95
CA ARG A 81 -29.78 26.45 11.28
C ARG A 81 -30.80 25.34 11.06
N PRO A 82 -30.70 24.21 11.76
CA PRO A 82 -31.74 23.21 11.66
C PRO A 82 -33.05 23.90 12.07
N THR A 83 -34.00 23.96 11.13
CA THR A 83 -35.34 24.54 11.32
C THR A 83 -36.07 23.87 12.49
N CYS A 84 -35.65 22.65 12.83
CA CYS A 84 -36.14 21.88 13.94
C CYS A 84 -35.01 21.60 14.94
N GLN A 85 -35.24 21.94 16.21
CA GLN A 85 -34.29 21.57 17.27
C GLN A 85 -34.55 20.13 17.69
N LEU A 86 -33.51 19.30 17.69
CA LEU A 86 -33.56 17.95 18.27
C LEU A 86 -33.54 18.09 19.80
N ARG A 87 -34.68 17.84 20.44
CA ARG A 87 -34.79 17.86 21.91
C ARG A 87 -34.88 16.43 22.41
N ARG A 88 -34.13 16.11 23.47
CA ARG A 88 -34.24 14.83 24.16
C ARG A 88 -35.58 14.77 24.89
N SER A 89 -36.40 13.78 24.58
CA SER A 89 -37.66 13.45 25.28
C SER A 89 -37.54 12.04 25.83
N GLY A 90 -37.24 11.93 27.12
CA GLY A 90 -36.93 10.66 27.77
C GLY A 90 -35.70 9.97 27.15
N SER A 91 -35.91 8.76 26.60
CA SER A 91 -34.88 7.95 25.95
C SER A 91 -34.71 8.21 24.44
N ARG A 92 -35.54 9.07 23.84
CA ARG A 92 -35.52 9.35 22.39
C ARG A 92 -35.23 10.82 22.11
N PHE A 93 -34.76 11.13 20.90
CA PHE A 93 -34.65 12.50 20.39
C PHE A 93 -35.84 12.79 19.48
N VAL A 94 -36.46 13.95 19.66
CA VAL A 94 -37.62 14.39 18.89
C VAL A 94 -37.27 15.72 18.23
N SER A 95 -37.51 15.83 16.92
CA SER A 95 -37.34 17.09 16.21
C SER A 95 -38.55 18.00 16.48
N ILE A 96 -38.34 19.12 17.16
CA ILE A 96 -39.38 20.12 17.39
C ILE A 96 -39.15 21.26 16.40
N CYS A 97 -40.04 21.35 15.40
CA CYS A 97 -40.13 22.47 14.46
C CYS A 97 -41.30 23.36 14.93
N ARG A 98 -41.14 24.68 14.91
CA ARG A 98 -42.23 25.64 15.11
C ARG A 98 -42.68 26.19 13.78
#